data_AF-A0A0M9YHB8-F1
#
_entry.id   AF-A0A0M9YHB8-F1
#
_cell.length_a   1.000
_cell.length_b   1.000
_cell.length_c   1.000
_cell.angle_alpha   90.00
_cell.angle_beta   90.00
_cell.angle_gamma   90.00
#
_symmetry.space_group_name_H-M   'P 1'
#
loop_
_entity.id
_entity.type
_entity.pdbx_description
1 polymer ?
#
loop_
_entity_poly.entity_id
_entity_poly.type
_entity_poly.pdbx_seq_one_letter_code
_entity_poly.pdbx_strand_id
1 'polypeptide(L)'
;MRTREQLARRFCDALEAAGFTVHQEGRSQGDLRGVLLSVDPSEGLEGGVFVWWSVAHDFASAVMESVHQEGDHGHTLQHYAFVNGHMHATLVSVLESAGFQTVDLDDDMDPFLIRVVS
;
A
#
# COMPACT_ATOMS: atom_id res chain seq x y z
N MET A 1 7.40 21.61 -3.51
CA MET A 1 8.12 20.38 -3.11
C MET A 1 8.15 20.11 -1.59
N ARG A 2 8.30 21.09 -0.69
CA ARG A 2 8.39 20.81 0.77
C ARG A 2 7.14 20.17 1.40
N THR A 3 5.95 20.39 0.86
CA THR A 3 4.69 19.92 1.45
C THR A 3 4.47 18.41 1.35
N ARG A 4 4.84 17.76 0.24
CA ARG A 4 4.58 16.31 0.04
C ARG A 4 5.52 15.41 0.81
N GLU A 5 6.81 15.73 0.86
CA GLU A 5 7.77 15.02 1.72
C GLU A 5 7.43 15.22 3.22
N GLN A 6 6.94 16.40 3.61
CA GLN A 6 6.44 16.63 4.97
C GLN A 6 5.19 15.80 5.28
N LEU A 7 4.26 15.70 4.32
CA LEU A 7 3.08 14.84 4.43
C LEU A 7 3.49 13.38 4.56
N ALA A 8 4.36 12.90 3.67
CA ALA A 8 4.92 11.54 3.70
C ALA A 8 5.61 11.24 5.04
N ARG A 9 6.33 12.22 5.62
CA ARG A 9 6.96 12.02 6.93
C ARG A 9 5.93 11.84 8.05
N ARG A 10 4.95 12.73 8.15
CA ARG A 10 3.88 12.64 9.16
C ARG A 10 3.09 11.36 9.04
N PHE A 11 2.86 10.94 7.80
CA PHE A 11 2.22 9.69 7.46
C PHE A 11 3.00 8.49 7.99
N CYS A 12 4.31 8.41 7.69
CA CYS A 12 5.16 7.35 8.22
C CYS A 12 5.15 7.34 9.75
N ASP A 13 5.32 8.51 10.38
CA ASP A 13 5.35 8.64 11.83
C ASP A 13 4.02 8.12 12.46
N ALA A 14 2.87 8.37 11.83
CA ALA A 14 1.57 7.90 12.31
C ALA A 14 1.40 6.38 12.19
N LEU A 15 1.81 5.79 11.07
CA LEU A 15 1.75 4.34 10.87
C LEU A 15 2.74 3.59 11.75
N GLU A 16 3.96 4.10 11.91
CA GLU A 16 4.95 3.54 12.83
C GLU A 16 4.44 3.61 14.28
N ALA A 17 3.79 4.71 14.68
CA ALA A 17 3.17 4.83 16.01
C ALA A 17 2.02 3.83 16.22
N ALA A 18 1.30 3.45 15.17
CA ALA A 18 0.30 2.38 15.19
C ALA A 18 0.90 0.96 15.16
N GLY A 19 2.23 0.84 15.03
CA GLY A 19 2.96 -0.42 15.06
C GLY A 19 3.26 -1.03 13.69
N PHE A 20 3.07 -0.30 12.60
CA PHE A 20 3.41 -0.77 11.26
C PHE A 20 4.89 -0.57 10.94
N THR A 21 5.47 -1.50 10.20
CA THR A 21 6.74 -1.29 9.50
C THR A 21 6.44 -0.58 8.18
N VAL A 22 7.04 0.60 7.98
CA VAL A 22 6.86 1.41 6.77
C VAL A 22 8.17 1.47 5.98
N HIS A 23 8.08 1.26 4.68
CA HIS A 23 9.20 1.33 3.75
C HIS A 23 8.91 2.37 2.66
N GLN A 24 9.83 3.30 2.46
CA GLN A 24 9.74 4.25 1.37
C GLN A 24 10.44 3.69 0.12
N GLU A 25 9.74 3.75 -1.02
CA GLU A 25 10.25 3.37 -2.33
C GLU A 25 11.50 4.19 -2.70
N GLY A 26 12.49 3.53 -3.30
CA GLY A 26 13.79 4.13 -3.64
C GLY A 26 14.72 4.40 -2.45
N ARG A 27 14.26 4.28 -1.19
CA ARG A 27 15.09 4.41 0.02
C ARG A 27 15.34 3.08 0.74
N SER A 28 14.47 2.10 0.55
CA SER A 28 14.53 0.80 1.22
C SER A 28 15.07 -0.28 0.27
N GLN A 29 15.84 -1.24 0.79
CA GLN A 29 16.41 -2.36 0.02
C GLN A 29 15.97 -3.71 0.59
N GLY A 30 15.80 -4.71 -0.28
CA GLY A 30 15.47 -6.09 0.09
C GLY A 30 14.01 -6.47 -0.20
N ASP A 31 13.57 -7.60 0.37
CA ASP A 31 12.18 -8.06 0.34
C ASP A 31 11.36 -7.24 1.36
N LEU A 32 10.84 -6.11 0.89
CA LEU A 32 10.09 -5.17 1.70
C LEU A 32 8.70 -5.72 1.99
N ARG A 33 8.34 -5.84 3.27
CA ARG A 33 7.07 -6.39 3.71
C ARG A 33 6.39 -5.41 4.63
N GLY A 34 5.08 -5.31 4.54
CA GLY A 34 4.32 -4.36 5.32
C GLY A 34 3.89 -3.17 4.49
N VAL A 35 4.02 -1.97 5.03
CA VAL A 35 3.54 -0.77 4.33
C VAL A 35 4.60 -0.25 3.37
N LEU A 36 4.24 -0.09 2.10
CA LEU A 36 5.08 0.60 1.12
C LEU A 36 4.53 1.99 0.83
N LEU A 37 5.43 2.96 0.71
CA LEU A 37 5.10 4.35 0.44
C LEU A 37 5.88 4.87 -0.77
N SER A 38 5.18 5.52 -1.69
CA SER A 38 5.77 6.25 -2.81
C SER A 38 5.33 7.71 -2.78
N VAL A 39 6.21 8.62 -3.21
CA VAL A 39 5.95 10.06 -3.26
C VAL A 39 6.15 10.52 -4.70
N ASP A 40 5.05 10.87 -5.37
CA ASP A 40 5.11 11.49 -6.69
C ASP A 40 5.21 13.01 -6.54
N PRO A 41 6.31 13.64 -7.00
CA PRO A 41 6.50 15.08 -6.91
C PRO A 41 5.63 15.90 -7.87
N SER A 42 5.00 15.27 -8.88
CA SER A 42 4.23 15.93 -9.96
C SER A 42 3.17 16.88 -9.44
N GLU A 43 2.96 18.01 -10.10
CA GLU A 43 1.90 18.95 -9.69
C GLU A 43 0.53 18.49 -10.20
N GLY A 44 -0.54 18.85 -9.48
CA GLY A 44 -1.91 18.49 -9.88
C GLY A 44 -2.39 17.12 -9.36
N LEU A 45 -3.39 16.55 -10.04
CA LEU A 45 -4.10 15.34 -9.62
C LEU A 45 -3.25 14.06 -9.75
N GLU A 46 -2.19 14.07 -10.55
CA GLU A 46 -1.30 12.92 -10.74
C GLU A 46 -0.30 12.76 -9.57
N GLY A 47 0.10 13.85 -8.92
CA GLY A 47 1.08 13.79 -7.83
C GLY A 47 0.47 13.61 -6.44
N GLY A 48 1.16 12.91 -5.55
CA GLY A 48 0.63 12.56 -4.23
C GLY A 48 1.58 11.76 -3.36
N VAL A 49 1.08 11.40 -2.18
CA VAL A 49 1.68 10.35 -1.35
C VAL A 49 0.79 9.13 -1.52
N PHE A 50 1.39 8.03 -1.95
CA PHE A 50 0.70 6.78 -2.22
C PHE A 50 1.18 5.71 -1.26
N VAL A 51 0.26 4.89 -0.79
CA VAL A 51 0.53 3.81 0.14
C VAL A 51 -0.21 2.54 -0.26
N TRP A 52 0.44 1.40 -0.08
CA TRP A 52 -0.18 0.09 -0.22
C TRP A 52 0.46 -0.92 0.72
N TRP A 53 -0.21 -2.04 0.91
CA TRP A 53 0.34 -3.18 1.63
C TRP A 53 1.14 -4.08 0.69
N SER A 54 2.30 -4.54 1.14
CA SER A 54 3.15 -5.48 0.45
C SER A 54 3.31 -6.76 1.25
N VAL A 55 2.90 -7.87 0.64
CA VAL A 55 3.14 -9.21 1.16
C VAL A 55 4.51 -9.72 0.73
N ALA A 56 4.96 -10.84 1.30
CA ALA A 56 6.21 -11.48 0.89
C ALA A 56 6.21 -11.82 -0.61
N HIS A 57 7.34 -11.62 -1.28
CA HIS A 57 7.49 -11.89 -2.71
C HIS A 57 7.04 -13.32 -3.10
N ASP A 58 7.44 -14.34 -2.34
CA ASP A 58 7.06 -15.73 -2.59
C ASP A 58 5.54 -15.94 -2.57
N PHE A 59 4.81 -15.20 -1.72
CA PHE A 59 3.36 -15.30 -1.66
C PHE A 59 2.71 -14.65 -2.89
N ALA A 60 3.19 -13.47 -3.30
CA ALA A 60 2.72 -12.81 -4.52
C ALA A 60 3.02 -13.66 -5.77
N SER A 61 4.22 -14.24 -5.86
CA SER A 61 4.63 -15.12 -6.96
C SER A 61 3.78 -16.39 -7.04
N ALA A 62 3.48 -17.03 -5.89
CA ALA A 62 2.59 -18.19 -5.84
C ALA A 62 1.18 -17.87 -6.37
N VAL A 63 0.66 -16.67 -6.13
CA VAL A 63 -0.62 -16.21 -6.67
C VAL A 63 -0.54 -16.02 -8.19
N MET A 64 0.53 -15.40 -8.70
CA MET A 64 0.71 -15.22 -10.14
C MET A 64 0.78 -16.57 -10.87
N GLU A 65 1.51 -17.54 -10.33
CA GLU A 65 1.58 -18.91 -10.88
C GLU A 65 0.20 -19.60 -10.85
N SER A 66 -0.56 -19.38 -9.77
CA SER A 66 -1.91 -19.91 -9.58
C SER A 66 -2.91 -19.41 -10.64
N VAL A 67 -2.76 -18.18 -11.12
CA VAL A 67 -3.62 -17.61 -12.18
C VAL A 67 -3.35 -18.24 -13.54
N HIS A 68 -2.11 -18.67 -13.80
CA HIS A 68 -1.69 -19.25 -15.08
C HIS A 68 -1.96 -20.76 -15.20
N GLN A 69 -2.21 -21.46 -14.09
CA GLN A 69 -2.49 -22.88 -14.09
C GLN A 69 -3.98 -23.15 -13.86
N GLU A 70 -4.64 -23.82 -14.81
CA GLU A 70 -6.01 -24.31 -14.66
C GLU A 70 -6.06 -25.44 -13.60
N GLY A 71 -6.11 -25.08 -12.32
CA GLY A 71 -6.14 -26.03 -11.20
C GLY A 71 -6.48 -25.35 -9.87
N ASP A 72 -6.73 -26.17 -8.83
CA ASP A 72 -7.24 -25.87 -7.48
C ASP A 72 -6.39 -24.88 -6.63
N HIS A 73 -6.07 -23.71 -7.18
CA HIS A 73 -5.34 -22.64 -6.52
C HIS A 73 -6.24 -21.48 -6.09
N GLY A 74 -7.57 -21.68 -6.15
CA GLY A 74 -8.56 -20.71 -5.69
C GLY A 74 -8.32 -20.29 -4.24
N HIS A 75 -7.80 -21.19 -3.40
CA HIS A 75 -7.48 -20.88 -2.00
C HIS A 75 -6.32 -19.89 -1.84
N THR A 76 -5.25 -20.00 -2.65
CA THR A 76 -4.10 -19.07 -2.59
C THR A 76 -4.51 -17.67 -3.03
N LEU A 77 -5.23 -17.57 -4.15
CA LEU A 77 -5.77 -16.31 -4.64
C LEU A 77 -6.78 -15.70 -3.65
N GLN A 78 -7.69 -16.50 -3.10
CA GLN A 78 -8.65 -16.06 -2.09
C GLN A 78 -7.95 -15.56 -0.82
N HIS A 79 -6.91 -16.26 -0.37
CA HIS A 79 -6.13 -15.83 0.79
C HIS A 79 -5.41 -14.51 0.53
N TYR A 80 -4.81 -14.34 -0.65
CA TYR A 80 -4.16 -13.10 -1.05
C TYR A 80 -5.14 -11.92 -1.10
N ALA A 81 -6.31 -12.12 -1.72
CA ALA A 81 -7.36 -11.11 -1.78
C ALA A 81 -7.87 -10.75 -0.38
N PHE A 82 -8.06 -11.76 0.50
CA PHE A 82 -8.47 -11.55 1.88
C PHE A 82 -7.46 -10.69 2.65
N VAL A 83 -6.18 -11.04 2.57
CA VAL A 83 -5.10 -10.31 3.27
C VAL A 83 -5.03 -8.86 2.77
N ASN A 84 -4.89 -8.65 1.46
CA ASN A 84 -4.72 -7.31 0.92
C ASN A 84 -5.96 -6.44 1.16
N GLY A 85 -7.17 -6.98 1.02
CA GLY A 85 -8.41 -6.24 1.32
C GLY A 85 -8.52 -5.80 2.78
N HIS A 86 -8.17 -6.67 3.74
CA HIS A 86 -8.19 -6.31 5.16
C HIS A 86 -7.07 -5.33 5.53
N MET A 87 -5.88 -5.51 4.97
CA MET A 87 -4.77 -4.58 5.24
C MET A 87 -5.05 -3.20 4.62
N HIS A 88 -5.62 -3.15 3.42
CA HIS A 88 -6.11 -1.91 2.81
C HIS A 88 -7.09 -1.16 3.73
N ALA A 89 -8.17 -1.83 4.15
CA ALA A 89 -9.17 -1.22 5.04
C ALA A 89 -8.58 -0.79 6.40
N THR A 90 -7.61 -1.56 6.92
CA THR A 90 -6.89 -1.22 8.15
C THR A 90 -6.04 0.04 7.97
N LEU A 91 -5.30 0.13 6.87
CA LEU A 91 -4.47 1.30 6.57
C LEU A 91 -5.34 2.56 6.46
N VAL A 92 -6.44 2.51 5.69
CA VAL A 92 -7.41 3.61 5.61
C VAL A 92 -7.89 4.01 7.01
N SER A 93 -8.37 3.07 7.81
CA SER A 93 -8.91 3.34 9.15
C SER A 93 -7.88 3.99 10.09
N VAL A 94 -6.63 3.52 10.06
CA VAL A 94 -5.55 4.07 10.89
C VAL A 94 -5.20 5.48 10.45
N LEU A 95 -5.13 5.73 9.15
CA LEU A 95 -4.81 7.04 8.59
C LEU A 95 -5.90 8.07 8.87
N GLU A 96 -7.16 7.71 8.67
CA GLU A 96 -8.29 8.56 9.03
C GLU A 96 -8.31 8.85 10.54
N SER A 97 -7.99 7.87 11.38
CA SER A 97 -7.89 8.07 12.84
C SER A 97 -6.77 9.04 13.24
N ALA A 98 -5.71 9.12 12.43
CA ALA A 98 -4.62 10.08 12.59
C ALA A 98 -4.92 11.45 11.97
N GLY A 99 -6.10 11.63 11.37
CA GLY A 99 -6.58 12.88 10.80
C GLY A 99 -6.22 13.11 9.33
N PHE A 100 -5.73 12.08 8.64
CA PHE A 100 -5.47 12.16 7.20
C PHE A 100 -6.75 11.95 6.39
N GLN A 101 -6.77 12.54 5.20
CA GLN A 101 -7.77 12.21 4.18
C GLN A 101 -7.18 11.23 3.17
N THR A 102 -7.84 10.10 2.98
CA THR A 102 -7.47 9.05 2.04
C THR A 102 -8.48 8.96 0.90
N VAL A 103 -7.98 8.64 -0.29
CA VAL A 103 -8.78 8.39 -1.49
C VAL A 103 -8.36 7.04 -2.05
N ASP A 104 -9.32 6.13 -2.16
CA ASP A 104 -9.15 4.91 -2.92
C ASP A 104 -9.11 5.29 -4.40
N LEU A 105 -8.03 4.89 -5.09
CA LEU A 105 -7.98 5.03 -6.53
C LEU A 105 -8.77 3.86 -7.10
N ASP A 106 -9.85 4.17 -7.82
CA ASP A 106 -10.61 3.19 -8.61
C ASP A 106 -9.78 2.80 -9.84
N ASP A 107 -8.65 2.13 -9.58
CA ASP A 107 -7.71 1.63 -10.57
C ASP A 107 -7.75 0.10 -10.57
N ASP A 108 -8.30 -0.47 -11.64
CA ASP A 108 -8.37 -1.92 -11.84
C ASP A 108 -6.99 -2.60 -11.79
N MET A 109 -5.91 -1.86 -12.10
CA MET A 109 -4.54 -2.39 -12.09
C MET A 109 -3.93 -2.37 -10.68
N ASP A 110 -4.34 -1.42 -9.83
CA ASP A 110 -3.80 -1.20 -8.49
C ASP A 110 -4.92 -1.04 -7.43
N PRO A 111 -5.77 -2.08 -7.23
CA PRO A 111 -7.00 -1.98 -6.45
C PRO A 111 -6.80 -1.79 -4.93
N PHE A 112 -5.55 -1.78 -4.46
CA PHE A 112 -5.20 -1.57 -3.05
C PHE A 112 -4.33 -0.33 -2.85
N LEU A 113 -4.24 0.53 -3.87
CA LEU A 113 -3.46 1.75 -3.80
C LEU A 113 -4.28 2.88 -3.18
N ILE A 114 -3.79 3.38 -2.05
CA ILE A 114 -4.41 4.47 -1.32
C ILE A 114 -3.62 5.74 -1.62
N ARG A 115 -4.32 6.79 -2.01
CA ARG A 115 -3.74 8.13 -2.12
C ARG A 115 -4.07 8.96 -0.89
N VAL A 116 -3.06 9.59 -0.30
CA VAL A 116 -3.22 10.54 0.81
C VAL A 116 -3.23 11.95 0.25
N VAL A 117 -4.28 12.70 0.56
CA VAL A 117 -4.50 14.05 0.01
C VAL A 117 -4.17 15.18 0.99
N SER A 118 -4.25 14.95 2.30
CA SER A 118 -3.85 15.93 3.34
C SER A 118 -3.65 15.29 4.70
#